data_AF-A0AA39Q1F4-F1
#
_entry.id   AF-A0AA39Q1F4-F1
#
_cell.length_a   1.000
_cell.length_b   1.000
_cell.length_c   1.000
_cell.angle_alpha   90.00
_cell.angle_beta   90.00
_cell.angle_gamma   90.00
#
_symmetry.space_group_name_H-M   'P 1'
#
loop_
_entity.id
_entity.type
_entity.pdbx_description
1 polymer ?
#
loop_
_entity_poly.entity_id
_entity_poly.type
_entity_poly.pdbx_seq_one_letter_code
_entity_poly.pdbx_strand_id
1 'polypeptide(L)'
;MWTPINGKEWPVPIPKDADLNLIRIEMLNVAAEYATHHDWEQYRAEYAWLDVLCLRQKEEGGPREDLRMKEWRLDVPTIGAVYRYQKVVIYLNGLGRPLRLKDGDLDSDRSWFRRAWTFQEAGEVRIIAGDTPDGPMHAHQIDGGNYEAALLTRFHDELNSLERGGYDSVATIAHMQKRMSTNPVDRVAGLAFPLGPHTIPAYQESETLEDA
;
A
#
# COMPACT_ATOMS: atom_id res chain seq x y z
N MET A 1 -8.44 8.70 14.72
CA MET A 1 -8.07 8.77 16.16
C MET A 1 -7.10 9.92 16.35
N TRP A 2 -7.24 10.76 17.38
CA TRP A 2 -6.21 11.76 17.70
C TRP A 2 -5.06 11.07 18.41
N THR A 3 -3.87 11.05 17.82
CA THR A 3 -2.73 10.31 18.37
C THR A 3 -1.61 11.28 18.74
N PRO A 4 -0.73 10.92 19.70
CA PRO A 4 0.49 11.69 19.95
C PRO A 4 1.49 11.65 18.78
N ILE A 5 1.36 10.72 17.84
CA ILE A 5 2.29 10.50 16.71
C ILE A 5 2.48 11.78 15.89
N ASN A 6 1.40 12.54 15.69
CA ASN A 6 1.40 13.80 14.95
C ASN A 6 1.07 15.00 15.85
N GLY A 7 1.41 14.94 17.14
CA GLY A 7 1.14 16.03 18.08
C GLY A 7 -0.34 16.34 18.29
N LYS A 8 -1.26 15.42 17.92
CA LYS A 8 -2.71 15.64 17.88
C LYS A 8 -3.12 16.80 16.95
N GLU A 9 -2.37 17.05 15.89
CA GLU A 9 -2.71 18.10 14.92
C GLU A 9 -3.78 17.65 13.91
N TRP A 10 -3.87 16.35 13.60
CA TRP A 10 -4.95 15.79 12.77
C TRP A 10 -5.34 14.36 13.22
N PRO A 11 -6.54 13.86 12.87
CA PRO A 11 -6.88 12.47 13.13
C PRO A 11 -6.10 11.51 12.22
N VAL A 12 -5.55 10.44 12.81
CA VAL A 12 -4.91 9.33 12.07
C VAL A 12 -5.94 8.21 11.82
N PRO A 13 -6.06 7.65 10.61
CA PRO A 13 -7.06 6.64 10.25
C PRO A 13 -6.69 5.22 10.72
N ILE A 14 -6.39 5.06 12.01
CA ILE A 14 -6.12 3.75 12.63
C ILE A 14 -7.45 3.08 13.03
N PRO A 15 -7.67 1.78 12.74
CA PRO A 15 -8.84 1.06 13.24
C PRO A 15 -8.96 1.17 14.75
N LYS A 16 -10.18 1.35 15.27
CA LYS A 16 -10.41 1.55 16.71
C LYS A 16 -9.98 0.34 17.57
N ASP A 17 -9.99 -0.83 16.95
CA ASP A 17 -9.64 -2.14 17.49
C ASP A 17 -8.17 -2.52 17.27
N ALA A 18 -7.35 -1.66 16.65
CA ALA A 18 -5.94 -1.94 16.45
C ALA A 18 -5.11 -1.59 17.70
N ASP A 19 -4.17 -2.47 18.04
CA ASP A 19 -3.18 -2.25 19.10
C ASP A 19 -1.78 -2.08 18.50
N LEU A 20 -1.19 -0.89 18.70
CA LEU A 20 0.14 -0.56 18.19
C LEU A 20 1.25 -1.46 18.79
N ASN A 21 1.07 -1.99 20.00
CA ASN A 21 2.02 -2.91 20.59
C ASN A 21 2.00 -4.27 19.87
N LEU A 22 0.81 -4.76 19.50
CA LEU A 22 0.69 -6.00 18.73
C LEU A 22 1.29 -5.85 17.34
N ILE A 23 1.02 -4.72 16.67
CA ILE A 23 1.65 -4.39 15.37
C ILE A 23 3.18 -4.35 15.52
N ARG A 24 3.71 -3.70 16.56
CA ARG A 24 5.14 -3.67 16.82
C ARG A 24 5.72 -5.07 16.99
N ILE A 25 5.07 -5.95 17.75
CA ILE A 25 5.51 -7.33 17.95
C ILE A 25 5.51 -8.09 16.62
N GLU A 26 4.47 -7.94 15.81
CA GLU A 26 4.39 -8.54 14.48
C GLU A 26 5.52 -8.06 13.57
N MET A 27 5.82 -6.75 13.54
CA MET A 27 6.94 -6.21 12.75
C MET A 27 8.29 -6.76 13.21
N LEU A 28 8.49 -6.98 14.52
CA LEU A 28 9.71 -7.58 15.04
C LEU A 28 9.85 -9.05 14.62
N ASN A 29 8.75 -9.80 14.60
CA ASN A 29 8.74 -11.19 14.15
C ASN A 29 9.04 -11.29 12.65
N VAL A 30 8.39 -10.45 11.84
CA VAL A 30 8.68 -10.33 10.41
C VAL A 30 10.17 -10.00 10.20
N ALA A 31 10.69 -8.97 10.88
CA ALA A 31 12.10 -8.62 10.76
C ALA A 31 13.06 -9.76 11.16
N ALA A 32 12.70 -10.54 12.19
CA ALA A 32 13.48 -11.68 12.65
C ALA A 32 13.48 -12.84 11.63
N GLU A 33 12.34 -13.15 11.03
CA GLU A 33 12.21 -14.21 10.00
C GLU A 33 13.14 -13.92 8.81
N TYR A 34 13.05 -12.71 8.24
CA TYR A 34 13.86 -12.32 7.09
C TYR A 34 15.36 -12.20 7.40
N ALA A 35 15.75 -12.01 8.66
CA ALA A 35 17.16 -11.96 9.04
C ALA A 35 17.85 -13.33 9.01
N THR A 36 17.09 -14.44 8.94
CA THR A 36 17.66 -15.81 8.91
C THR A 36 18.07 -16.28 7.52
N HIS A 37 17.57 -15.64 6.46
CA HIS A 37 17.94 -15.94 5.08
C HIS A 37 19.31 -15.33 4.77
N HIS A 38 20.35 -16.17 4.66
CA HIS A 38 21.77 -15.79 4.60
C HIS A 38 22.13 -14.82 3.45
N ASP A 39 21.34 -14.74 2.38
CA ASP A 39 21.57 -13.79 1.27
C ASP A 39 21.17 -12.35 1.59
N TRP A 40 20.42 -12.12 2.68
CA TRP A 40 19.82 -10.81 3.00
C TRP A 40 20.22 -10.26 4.36
N GLU A 41 21.31 -10.76 4.96
CA GLU A 41 21.80 -10.34 6.29
C GLU A 41 22.03 -8.81 6.40
N GLN A 42 22.45 -8.16 5.31
CA GLN A 42 22.61 -6.70 5.25
C GLN A 42 21.28 -5.91 5.26
N TYR A 43 20.13 -6.60 5.13
CA TYR A 43 18.79 -6.00 5.08
C TYR A 43 17.96 -6.29 6.33
N ARG A 44 18.63 -6.51 7.47
CA ARG A 44 17.98 -6.57 8.78
C ARG A 44 17.30 -5.22 9.04
N ALA A 45 16.00 -5.25 9.31
CA ALA A 45 15.26 -4.02 9.58
C ALA A 45 15.59 -3.50 10.99
N GLU A 46 16.40 -2.45 11.06
CA GLU A 46 16.71 -1.76 12.33
C GLU A 46 15.57 -0.83 12.76
N TYR A 47 14.83 -0.30 11.79
CA TYR A 47 13.72 0.64 11.99
C TYR A 47 12.53 0.23 11.13
N ALA A 48 11.34 0.46 11.67
CA ALA A 48 10.08 0.36 10.93
C ALA A 48 9.32 1.68 11.10
N TRP A 49 8.72 2.14 10.01
CA TRP A 49 7.92 3.36 9.98
C TRP A 49 6.48 2.94 9.70
N LEU A 50 5.56 3.31 10.59
CA LEU A 50 4.15 3.18 10.28
C LEU A 50 3.82 4.31 9.31
N ASP A 51 3.58 3.93 8.07
CA ASP A 51 3.17 4.86 7.06
C ASP A 51 1.77 5.41 7.34
N VAL A 52 1.75 6.65 7.81
CA VAL A 52 0.57 7.52 7.87
C VAL A 52 0.71 8.66 6.85
N LEU A 53 1.67 8.55 5.91
CA LEU A 53 1.92 9.52 4.86
C LEU A 53 0.73 9.50 3.91
N CYS A 54 -0.24 10.34 4.23
CA CYS A 54 -1.19 10.81 3.26
C CYS A 54 -0.67 12.16 2.78
N LEU A 55 -0.59 12.33 1.45
CA LEU A 55 -0.57 13.67 0.89
C LEU A 55 -1.71 14.46 1.55
N ARG A 56 -1.39 15.64 2.09
CA ARG A 56 -2.41 16.51 2.68
C ARG A 56 -3.50 16.70 1.64
N GLN A 57 -4.70 16.22 1.92
CA GLN A 57 -5.80 16.27 0.96
C GLN A 57 -6.27 17.71 0.78
N LYS A 58 -6.75 18.04 -0.42
CA LYS A 58 -7.34 19.34 -0.70
C LYS A 58 -8.61 19.51 0.13
N GLU A 59 -8.68 20.58 0.91
CA GLU A 59 -9.87 20.98 1.66
C GLU A 59 -10.25 22.40 1.25
N GLU A 60 -11.44 22.59 0.67
CA GLU A 60 -11.87 23.90 0.20
C GLU A 60 -12.04 24.86 1.39
N GLY A 61 -11.29 25.96 1.39
CA GLY A 61 -11.22 26.87 2.54
C GLY A 61 -10.46 26.31 3.75
N GLY A 62 -9.76 25.18 3.58
CA GLY A 62 -8.99 24.53 4.63
C GLY A 62 -7.79 25.37 5.10
N PRO A 63 -7.35 25.20 6.36
CA PRO A 63 -6.17 25.88 6.86
C PRO A 63 -4.91 25.38 6.14
N ARG A 64 -3.98 26.30 5.84
CA ARG A 64 -2.64 26.01 5.30
C ARG A 64 -2.62 25.39 3.90
N GLU A 65 -3.58 25.73 3.04
CA GLU A 65 -3.57 25.36 1.62
C GLU A 65 -2.29 25.83 0.87
N ASP A 66 -1.68 26.92 1.32
CA ASP A 66 -0.39 27.40 0.80
C ASP A 66 0.77 26.43 1.09
N LEU A 67 0.71 25.69 2.21
CA LEU A 67 1.65 24.61 2.51
C LEU A 67 1.35 23.38 1.68
N ARG A 68 0.06 23.01 1.54
CA ARG A 68 -0.36 21.87 0.69
C ARG A 68 0.26 21.97 -0.70
N MET A 69 0.15 23.15 -1.34
CA MET A 69 0.70 23.35 -2.69
C MET A 69 2.22 23.16 -2.74
N LYS A 70 2.94 23.60 -1.71
CA LYS A 70 4.40 23.41 -1.62
C LYS A 70 4.78 21.96 -1.37
N GLU A 71 4.06 21.27 -0.49
CA GLU A 71 4.20 19.83 -0.22
C GLU A 71 3.95 19.04 -1.52
N TRP A 72 2.81 19.24 -2.18
CA TRP A 72 2.43 18.51 -3.39
C TRP A 72 3.40 18.72 -4.56
N ARG A 73 3.95 19.93 -4.71
CA ARG A 73 4.93 20.23 -5.77
C ARG A 73 6.12 19.26 -5.76
N LEU A 74 6.54 18.80 -4.58
CA LEU A 74 7.65 17.86 -4.38
C LEU A 74 7.15 16.42 -4.18
N ASP A 75 6.14 16.24 -3.33
CA ASP A 75 5.74 14.93 -2.85
C ASP A 75 5.00 14.12 -3.93
N VAL A 76 4.12 14.74 -4.72
CA VAL A 76 3.38 14.05 -5.79
C VAL A 76 4.32 13.29 -6.75
N PRO A 77 5.38 13.92 -7.30
CA PRO A 77 6.27 13.22 -8.23
C PRO A 77 7.33 12.33 -7.57
N THR A 78 7.51 12.39 -6.24
CA THR A 78 8.62 11.68 -5.55
C THR A 78 8.18 10.63 -4.52
N ILE A 79 6.96 10.71 -3.98
CA ILE A 79 6.52 9.89 -2.83
C ILE A 79 6.57 8.38 -3.12
N GLY A 80 6.32 7.96 -4.37
CA GLY A 80 6.44 6.55 -4.77
C GLY A 80 7.86 6.00 -4.64
N ALA A 81 8.89 6.84 -4.78
CA ALA A 81 10.28 6.42 -4.63
C ALA A 81 10.62 5.99 -3.19
N VAL A 82 9.87 6.48 -2.20
CA VAL A 82 10.04 6.10 -0.79
C VAL A 82 9.76 4.62 -0.59
N TYR A 83 8.85 4.01 -1.36
CA TYR A 83 8.48 2.60 -1.22
C TYR A 83 9.25 1.68 -2.15
N ARG A 84 9.74 2.18 -3.30
CA ARG A 84 10.29 1.36 -4.39
C ARG A 84 11.29 0.30 -3.92
N TYR A 85 12.24 0.68 -3.07
CA TYR A 85 13.30 -0.21 -2.59
C TYR A 85 13.11 -0.66 -1.13
N GLN A 86 11.89 -0.52 -0.60
CA GLN A 86 11.58 -0.87 0.77
C GLN A 86 10.79 -2.17 0.85
N LYS A 87 10.97 -2.88 1.97
CA LYS A 87 10.07 -3.97 2.36
C LYS A 87 8.80 -3.34 2.91
N VAL A 88 7.69 -3.55 2.22
CA VAL A 88 6.39 -2.98 2.59
C VAL A 88 5.53 -4.08 3.20
N VAL A 89 5.08 -3.84 4.43
CA VAL A 89 4.18 -4.73 5.13
C VAL A 89 2.73 -4.24 4.95
N ILE A 90 1.87 -5.10 4.42
CA ILE A 90 0.53 -4.75 3.95
C ILE A 90 -0.53 -5.50 4.75
N TYR A 91 -1.45 -4.76 5.37
CA TYR A 91 -2.63 -5.32 6.03
C TYR A 91 -3.87 -5.20 5.14
N LEU A 92 -4.22 -6.26 4.41
CA LEU A 92 -5.31 -6.24 3.42
C LEU A 92 -6.69 -5.95 4.06
N ASN A 93 -6.94 -6.41 5.30
CA ASN A 93 -8.18 -6.15 6.05
C ASN A 93 -8.12 -4.88 6.93
N GLY A 94 -7.03 -4.10 6.85
CA GLY A 94 -6.78 -2.91 7.65
C GLY A 94 -5.73 -3.12 8.75
N LEU A 95 -4.99 -2.06 9.05
CA LEU A 95 -3.83 -2.07 9.95
C LEU A 95 -4.09 -2.81 11.28
N GLY A 96 -3.25 -3.80 11.60
CA GLY A 96 -3.30 -4.57 12.85
C GLY A 96 -4.46 -5.58 12.92
N ARG A 97 -5.23 -5.77 11.86
CA ARG A 97 -6.31 -6.76 11.81
C ARG A 97 -5.81 -8.06 11.18
N PRO A 98 -6.36 -9.21 11.63
CA PRO A 98 -6.06 -10.49 11.01
C PRO A 98 -6.59 -10.52 9.58
N LEU A 99 -5.82 -11.15 8.70
CA LEU A 99 -6.19 -11.45 7.33
C LEU A 99 -7.28 -12.51 7.33
N ARG A 100 -8.49 -12.12 6.91
CA ARG A 100 -9.66 -13.01 6.85
C ARG A 100 -10.42 -12.77 5.57
N LEU A 101 -10.93 -13.84 5.00
CA LEU A 101 -11.77 -13.81 3.80
C LEU A 101 -13.17 -14.30 4.14
N LYS A 102 -14.17 -13.53 3.74
CA LYS A 102 -15.58 -13.90 3.74
C LYS A 102 -16.14 -13.74 2.33
N ASP A 103 -17.25 -14.43 2.07
CA ASP A 103 -17.96 -14.28 0.80
C ASP A 103 -18.33 -12.81 0.55
N GLY A 104 -17.98 -12.32 -0.64
CA GLY A 104 -18.18 -10.94 -1.05
C GLY A 104 -17.10 -9.95 -0.60
N ASP A 105 -16.11 -10.34 0.22
CA ASP A 105 -15.03 -9.43 0.63
C ASP A 105 -14.21 -8.93 -0.56
N LEU A 106 -13.85 -9.82 -1.49
CA LEU A 106 -13.10 -9.45 -2.71
C LEU A 106 -13.88 -8.52 -3.64
N ASP A 107 -15.21 -8.66 -3.66
CA ASP A 107 -16.11 -7.89 -4.49
C ASP A 107 -16.55 -6.56 -3.83
N SER A 108 -16.17 -6.34 -2.57
CA SER A 108 -16.45 -5.10 -1.85
C SER A 108 -15.61 -3.94 -2.37
N ASP A 109 -16.19 -2.74 -2.44
CA ASP A 109 -15.45 -1.52 -2.72
C ASP A 109 -14.41 -1.18 -1.63
N ARG A 110 -14.51 -1.85 -0.47
CA ARG A 110 -13.53 -1.77 0.62
C ARG A 110 -12.40 -2.79 0.49
N SER A 111 -12.50 -3.72 -0.47
CA SER A 111 -11.44 -4.68 -0.76
C SER A 111 -10.16 -3.95 -1.13
N TRP A 112 -9.03 -4.43 -0.59
CA TRP A 112 -7.71 -3.93 -0.98
C TRP A 112 -7.49 -4.03 -2.49
N PHE A 113 -8.02 -5.07 -3.14
CA PHE A 113 -7.87 -5.31 -4.58
C PHE A 113 -8.76 -4.45 -5.46
N ARG A 114 -9.74 -3.73 -4.88
CA ARG A 114 -10.69 -2.88 -5.62
C ARG A 114 -10.52 -1.40 -5.34
N ARG A 115 -10.04 -1.01 -4.16
CA ARG A 115 -9.79 0.40 -3.85
C ARG A 115 -8.68 0.98 -4.72
N ALA A 116 -8.64 2.31 -4.78
CA ALA A 116 -7.60 3.10 -5.41
C ALA A 116 -6.21 2.56 -5.02
N TRP A 117 -5.34 2.46 -6.03
CA TRP A 117 -4.00 1.88 -5.90
C TRP A 117 -3.24 2.58 -4.78
N THR A 118 -2.61 1.82 -3.90
CA THR A 118 -1.87 2.38 -2.77
C THR A 118 -0.39 2.50 -3.11
N PHE A 119 0.29 3.55 -2.63
CA PHE A 119 1.75 3.68 -2.79
C PHE A 119 2.52 2.49 -2.23
N GLN A 120 1.93 1.80 -1.25
CA GLN A 120 2.45 0.57 -0.64
C GLN A 120 2.59 -0.58 -1.64
N GLU A 121 1.76 -0.61 -2.69
CA GLU A 121 1.87 -1.58 -3.78
C GLU A 121 3.02 -1.24 -4.76
N ALA A 122 3.73 -0.10 -4.62
CA ALA A 122 4.93 0.20 -5.41
C ALA A 122 6.21 -0.43 -4.84
N GLY A 123 6.15 -1.02 -3.63
CA GLY A 123 7.29 -1.68 -3.01
C GLY A 123 7.71 -2.94 -3.76
N GLU A 124 9.02 -3.13 -3.88
CA GLU A 124 9.64 -4.32 -4.49
C GLU A 124 9.34 -5.59 -3.70
N VAL A 125 9.45 -5.54 -2.37
CA VAL A 125 9.13 -6.65 -1.48
C VAL A 125 7.87 -6.32 -0.71
N ARG A 126 6.84 -7.15 -0.88
CA ARG A 126 5.54 -6.99 -0.23
C ARG A 126 5.30 -8.16 0.70
N ILE A 127 5.01 -7.86 1.95
CA ILE A 127 4.80 -8.84 3.01
C ILE A 127 3.36 -8.69 3.47
N ILE A 128 2.57 -9.76 3.36
CA ILE A 128 1.18 -9.73 3.81
C ILE A 128 1.15 -9.97 5.32
N ALA A 129 0.61 -9.01 6.06
CA ALA A 129 0.47 -9.06 7.51
C ALA A 129 -0.96 -9.38 7.96
N GLY A 130 -1.10 -9.61 9.26
CA GLY A 130 -2.29 -10.18 9.86
C GLY A 130 -2.42 -11.67 9.57
N ASP A 131 -1.37 -12.32 9.08
CA ASP A 131 -1.41 -13.75 8.80
C ASP A 131 -1.59 -14.55 10.09
N THR A 132 -2.40 -15.60 10.01
CA THR A 132 -2.74 -16.44 11.15
C THR A 132 -2.69 -17.89 10.71
N PRO A 133 -2.37 -18.87 11.57
CA PRO A 133 -2.21 -20.28 11.15
C PRO A 133 -3.39 -20.87 10.36
N ASP A 134 -4.62 -20.45 10.66
CA ASP A 134 -5.85 -20.88 9.95
C ASP A 134 -6.28 -19.90 8.83
N GLY A 135 -5.37 -19.01 8.45
CA GLY A 135 -5.59 -17.92 7.50
C GLY A 135 -5.45 -18.35 6.04
N PRO A 136 -5.85 -17.48 5.10
CA PRO A 136 -5.87 -17.82 3.67
C PRO A 136 -4.48 -18.04 3.06
N MET A 137 -3.41 -17.55 3.70
CA MET A 137 -2.02 -17.77 3.25
C MET A 137 -1.55 -19.22 3.46
N HIS A 138 -2.13 -19.94 4.43
CA HIS A 138 -1.79 -21.33 4.74
C HIS A 138 -2.75 -22.36 4.10
N ALA A 139 -3.67 -21.91 3.25
CA ALA A 139 -4.58 -22.81 2.56
C ALA A 139 -3.81 -23.79 1.66
N HIS A 140 -4.22 -25.06 1.67
CA HIS A 140 -3.61 -26.07 0.80
C HIS A 140 -4.21 -26.02 -0.60
N GLN A 141 -3.33 -26.08 -1.60
CA GLN A 141 -3.75 -26.28 -2.98
C GLN A 141 -4.24 -27.72 -3.18
N ILE A 142 -5.26 -27.86 -4.03
CA ILE A 142 -5.71 -29.12 -4.59
C ILE A 142 -5.04 -29.36 -5.96
N ASP A 143 -5.24 -30.54 -6.52
CA ASP A 143 -4.72 -30.90 -7.84
C ASP A 143 -5.09 -29.85 -8.90
N GLY A 144 -4.08 -29.39 -9.64
CA GLY A 144 -4.23 -28.35 -10.66
C GLY A 144 -3.99 -26.91 -10.17
N GLY A 145 -3.51 -26.72 -8.94
CA GLY A 145 -3.09 -25.39 -8.43
C GLY A 145 -4.24 -24.52 -7.91
N ASN A 146 -5.46 -25.05 -7.86
CA ASN A 146 -6.62 -24.40 -7.26
C ASN A 146 -6.66 -24.65 -5.75
N TYR A 147 -7.63 -24.03 -5.06
CA TYR A 147 -7.95 -24.30 -3.66
C TYR A 147 -9.35 -24.91 -3.53
N GLU A 148 -9.62 -25.58 -2.40
CA GLU A 148 -10.92 -26.21 -2.14
C GLU A 148 -12.08 -25.19 -2.23
N ALA A 149 -11.88 -23.99 -1.68
CA ALA A 149 -12.83 -22.89 -1.83
C ALA A 149 -12.48 -22.02 -3.05
N ALA A 150 -13.44 -21.80 -3.94
CA ALA A 150 -13.27 -20.90 -5.10
C ALA A 150 -12.85 -19.47 -4.70
N LEU A 151 -13.26 -19.01 -3.52
CA LEU A 151 -12.85 -17.73 -2.94
C LEU A 151 -11.33 -17.66 -2.71
N LEU A 152 -10.72 -18.76 -2.24
CA LEU A 152 -9.27 -18.83 -2.01
C LEU A 152 -8.51 -18.82 -3.33
N THR A 153 -8.99 -19.53 -4.36
CA THR A 153 -8.42 -19.46 -5.71
C THR A 153 -8.41 -18.03 -6.22
N ARG A 154 -9.55 -17.33 -6.15
CA ARG A 154 -9.64 -15.92 -6.57
C ARG A 154 -8.69 -15.00 -5.78
N PHE A 155 -8.61 -15.18 -4.45
CA PHE A 155 -7.71 -14.40 -3.61
C PHE A 155 -6.25 -14.56 -4.01
N HIS A 156 -5.80 -15.80 -4.19
CA HIS A 156 -4.42 -16.10 -4.60
C HIS A 156 -4.12 -15.64 -6.03
N ASP A 157 -5.10 -15.72 -6.95
CA ASP A 157 -4.96 -15.16 -8.30
C ASP A 157 -4.77 -13.64 -8.27
N GLU A 158 -5.59 -12.93 -7.49
CA GLU A 158 -5.47 -11.47 -7.31
C GLU A 158 -4.13 -11.09 -6.68
N LEU A 159 -3.70 -11.81 -5.63
CA LEU A 159 -2.42 -11.59 -4.95
C LEU A 159 -1.23 -11.82 -5.90
N ASN A 160 -1.20 -12.94 -6.60
CA ASN A 160 -0.14 -13.26 -7.58
C ASN A 160 -0.11 -12.26 -8.75
N SER A 161 -1.26 -11.72 -9.14
CA SER A 161 -1.33 -10.71 -10.19
C SER A 161 -0.64 -9.41 -9.79
N LEU A 162 -0.72 -9.03 -8.51
CA LEU A 162 -0.03 -7.87 -7.96
C LEU A 162 1.48 -8.05 -7.99
N GLU A 163 1.98 -9.21 -7.59
CA GLU A 163 3.42 -9.50 -7.56
C GLU A 163 4.06 -9.38 -8.95
N ARG A 164 3.38 -9.89 -9.98
CA ARG A 164 3.86 -9.85 -11.37
C ARG A 164 3.88 -8.45 -11.99
N GLY A 165 3.05 -7.52 -11.50
CA GLY A 165 2.88 -6.19 -12.08
C GLY A 165 4.01 -5.19 -11.77
N GLY A 166 4.83 -5.40 -10.74
CA GLY A 166 5.72 -4.38 -10.15
C GLY A 166 6.75 -3.74 -11.10
N TYR A 167 7.09 -4.41 -12.21
CA TYR A 167 8.11 -3.94 -13.18
C TYR A 167 7.55 -3.64 -14.58
N ASP A 168 6.31 -4.05 -14.86
CA ASP A 168 5.67 -3.81 -16.15
C ASP A 168 4.67 -2.66 -16.01
N SER A 169 5.01 -1.52 -16.62
CA SER A 169 4.17 -0.32 -16.59
C SER A 169 2.82 -0.55 -17.26
N VAL A 170 2.73 -1.38 -18.29
CA VAL A 170 1.47 -1.69 -18.98
C VAL A 170 0.58 -2.56 -18.09
N ALA A 171 1.15 -3.61 -17.49
CA ALA A 171 0.42 -4.43 -16.53
C ALA A 171 -0.06 -3.60 -15.33
N THR A 172 0.82 -2.76 -14.77
CA THR A 172 0.48 -1.83 -13.68
C THR A 172 -0.70 -0.95 -14.05
N ILE A 173 -0.67 -0.31 -15.22
CA ILE A 173 -1.79 0.54 -15.70
C ILE A 173 -3.07 -0.28 -15.85
N ALA A 174 -3.01 -1.49 -16.41
CA ALA A 174 -4.17 -2.36 -16.55
C ALA A 174 -4.76 -2.79 -15.20
N HIS A 175 -3.92 -2.96 -14.17
CA HIS A 175 -4.37 -3.19 -12.79
C HIS A 175 -5.00 -1.94 -12.18
N MET A 176 -4.40 -0.77 -12.38
CA MET A 176 -4.93 0.52 -11.89
C MET A 176 -6.31 0.83 -12.50
N GLN A 177 -6.52 0.53 -13.78
CA GLN A 177 -7.80 0.75 -14.48
C GLN A 177 -8.99 0.00 -13.87
N LYS A 178 -8.74 -1.13 -13.18
CA LYS A 178 -9.79 -1.92 -12.52
C LYS A 178 -10.14 -1.39 -11.12
N ARG A 179 -9.37 -0.43 -10.61
CA ARG A 179 -9.53 0.12 -9.27
C ARG A 179 -10.58 1.23 -9.24
N MET A 180 -11.11 1.45 -8.05
CA MET A 180 -12.16 2.42 -7.79
C MET A 180 -11.75 3.36 -6.66
N SER A 181 -11.97 4.65 -6.87
CA SER A 181 -11.81 5.69 -5.86
C SER A 181 -13.18 5.99 -5.23
N THR A 182 -13.29 6.02 -3.91
CA THR A 182 -14.54 6.45 -3.25
C THR A 182 -14.76 7.95 -3.43
N ASN A 183 -13.71 8.75 -3.29
CA ASN A 183 -13.76 10.19 -3.56
C ASN A 183 -12.93 10.55 -4.79
N PRO A 184 -13.31 11.60 -5.55
CA PRO A 184 -12.51 12.07 -6.68
C PRO A 184 -11.04 12.37 -6.33
N VAL A 185 -10.78 12.83 -5.11
CA VAL A 185 -9.43 13.15 -4.61
C VAL A 185 -8.58 11.89 -4.34
N ASP A 186 -9.23 10.73 -4.13
CA ASP A 186 -8.54 9.46 -3.92
C ASP A 186 -8.06 8.84 -5.25
N ARG A 187 -8.36 9.45 -6.39
CA ARG A 187 -7.89 8.97 -7.69
C ARG A 187 -6.38 9.11 -7.76
N VAL A 188 -5.71 7.99 -7.99
CA VAL A 188 -4.26 7.95 -8.12
C VAL A 188 -3.90 7.98 -9.59
N ALA A 189 -3.08 8.95 -9.98
CA ALA A 189 -2.37 8.95 -11.25
C ALA A 189 -1.02 8.26 -11.05
N GLY A 190 -0.67 7.35 -11.94
CA GLY A 190 0.66 6.74 -11.96
C GLY A 190 1.58 7.56 -12.84
N LEU A 191 2.65 8.11 -12.25
CA LEU A 191 3.70 8.81 -13.01
C LEU A 191 4.89 7.85 -13.21
N ALA A 192 5.23 7.61 -14.47
CA ALA A 192 6.37 6.76 -14.84
C ALA A 192 7.43 7.60 -15.55
N PHE A 193 8.69 7.42 -15.15
CA PHE A 193 9.83 8.09 -15.75
C PHE A 193 10.71 7.07 -16.52
N PRO A 194 10.29 6.62 -17.71
CA PRO A 194 10.94 5.51 -18.42
C PRO A 194 12.40 5.80 -18.79
N LEU A 195 12.75 7.07 -18.98
CA LEU A 195 14.10 7.50 -19.36
C LEU A 195 15.00 7.86 -18.15
N GLY A 196 14.50 7.74 -16.92
CA GLY A 196 15.27 8.04 -15.70
C GLY A 196 15.92 9.43 -15.73
N PRO A 197 15.15 10.52 -15.86
CA PRO A 197 15.71 11.85 -16.01
C PRO A 197 16.51 12.24 -14.76
N HIS A 198 17.60 13.00 -14.96
CA HIS A 198 18.39 13.54 -13.84
C HIS A 198 17.62 14.53 -12.97
N THR A 199 16.53 15.09 -13.49
CA THR A 199 15.64 16.02 -12.80
C THR A 199 14.21 15.52 -12.92
N ILE A 200 13.52 15.45 -11.80
CA ILE A 200 12.09 15.14 -11.74
C ILE A 200 11.32 16.47 -11.85
N PRO A 201 10.36 16.60 -12.78
CA PRO A 201 9.56 17.82 -12.91
C PRO A 201 8.74 18.07 -11.64
N ALA A 202 8.55 19.34 -11.33
CA ALA A 202 7.73 19.76 -10.21
C ALA A 202 6.25 19.63 -10.59
N TYR A 203 5.42 19.10 -9.69
CA TYR A 203 3.99 19.01 -9.93
C TYR A 203 3.31 20.38 -9.83
N GLN A 204 2.48 20.75 -10.80
CA GLN A 204 1.60 21.91 -10.74
C GLN A 204 0.15 21.51 -10.98
N GLU A 205 -0.74 21.82 -10.02
CA GLU A 205 -2.16 21.45 -10.09
C GLU A 205 -2.90 22.08 -11.30
N SER A 206 -2.36 23.16 -11.87
CA SER A 206 -2.91 23.85 -13.04
C SER A 206 -2.47 23.29 -14.40
N GLU A 207 -1.48 22.38 -14.43
CA GLU A 207 -1.02 21.76 -15.67
C GLU A 207 -2.05 20.74 -16.19
N THR A 208 -2.13 20.61 -17.51
CA THR A 208 -2.95 19.56 -18.13
C THR A 208 -2.28 18.20 -17.94
N LEU A 209 -3.02 17.10 -18.16
CA LEU A 209 -2.43 15.76 -18.09
C LEU A 209 -1.34 15.56 -19.15
N GLU A 210 -1.43 16.28 -20.27
CA GLU A 210 -0.46 16.25 -21.36
C GLU A 210 0.79 17.10 -21.09
N ASP A 211 0.68 18.12 -20.23
CA ASP A 211 1.76 19.06 -19.90
C ASP A 211 2.53 18.70 -18.61
N ALA A 212 2.01 17.75 -17.81
CA ALA A 212 2.59 17.26 -16.56
C ALA A 212 3.64 16.16 -16.77
#